data_AF-A0A4R5A1U3-F1
#
_entry.id   AF-A0A4R5A1U3-F1
#
_cell.length_a   1.000
_cell.length_b   1.000
_cell.length_c   1.000
_cell.angle_alpha   90.00
_cell.angle_beta   90.00
_cell.angle_gamma   90.00
#
_symmetry.space_group_name_H-M   'P 1'
#
loop_
_entity.id
_entity.type
_entity.pdbx_description
1 polymer ?
#
loop_
_entity_poly.entity_id
_entity_poly.type
_entity_poly.pdbx_seq_one_letter_code
_entity_poly.pdbx_strand_id
1 'polypeptide(L)'
;MGGTDCGEYRAGLGVYAIGRLAGTEADELSAHLVGCPPCRAELAELRDVAELLAHSARQLSGAFQQRAVQKQANRALQNQPLQNQPVQNQPVQNQPVQKQEGAGRRPRTGASRMNLSGACAYGATGPGRSR
;
A
#
# COMPACT_ATOMS: atom_id res chain seq x y z
N MET A 1 -38.95 -10.37 -44.12
CA MET A 1 -38.17 -11.17 -43.15
C MET A 1 -37.28 -10.23 -42.35
N GLY A 2 -37.74 -9.71 -41.22
CA GLY A 2 -37.07 -8.57 -40.55
C GLY A 2 -37.31 -8.52 -39.04
N GLY A 3 -37.12 -9.65 -38.36
CA GLY A 3 -37.28 -9.76 -36.92
C GLY A 3 -36.49 -10.94 -36.40
N THR A 4 -35.16 -10.90 -36.55
CA THR A 4 -34.30 -11.68 -35.65
C THR A 4 -34.54 -11.11 -34.27
N ASP A 5 -35.04 -11.93 -33.35
CA ASP A 5 -35.57 -11.48 -32.07
C ASP A 5 -34.50 -10.70 -31.29
N CYS A 6 -34.63 -9.38 -31.25
CA CYS A 6 -33.70 -8.53 -30.50
C CYS A 6 -33.66 -8.93 -29.01
N GLY A 7 -34.67 -9.63 -28.50
CA GLY A 7 -34.70 -10.18 -27.14
C GLY A 7 -33.52 -11.11 -26.84
N GLU A 8 -33.14 -11.97 -27.79
CA GLU A 8 -32.02 -12.91 -27.62
C GLU A 8 -30.68 -12.17 -27.49
N TYR A 9 -30.44 -11.20 -28.36
CA TYR A 9 -29.21 -10.41 -28.37
C TYR A 9 -29.12 -9.41 -27.22
N ARG A 10 -30.26 -8.90 -26.73
CA ARG A 10 -30.32 -7.92 -25.64
C ARG A 10 -29.67 -8.43 -24.36
N ALA A 11 -29.89 -9.71 -24.02
CA ALA A 11 -29.29 -10.33 -22.84
C ALA A 11 -27.74 -10.35 -22.93
N GLY A 12 -27.19 -10.50 -24.14
CA GLY A 12 -25.75 -10.53 -24.39
C GLY A 12 -25.07 -9.16 -24.39
N LEU A 13 -25.80 -8.05 -24.55
CA LEU A 13 -25.22 -6.70 -24.70
C LEU A 13 -24.36 -6.29 -23.50
N GLY A 14 -24.79 -6.60 -22.28
CA GLY A 14 -24.03 -6.25 -21.07
C GLY A 14 -22.69 -7.00 -20.98
N VAL A 15 -22.72 -8.31 -21.27
CA VAL A 15 -21.53 -9.17 -21.25
C VAL A 15 -20.55 -8.79 -22.37
N TYR A 16 -21.10 -8.43 -23.53
CA TYR A 16 -20.34 -7.89 -24.66
C TYR A 16 -19.70 -6.54 -24.31
N ALA A 17 -20.42 -5.62 -23.65
CA ALA A 17 -19.93 -4.31 -23.25
C ALA A 17 -18.72 -4.38 -22.30
N ILE A 18 -18.71 -5.35 -21.37
CA ILE A 18 -17.57 -5.58 -20.45
C ILE A 18 -16.46 -6.44 -21.07
N GLY A 19 -16.56 -6.80 -22.35
CA GLY A 19 -15.55 -7.59 -23.07
C GLY A 19 -15.45 -9.04 -22.59
N ARG A 20 -16.55 -9.62 -22.09
CA ARG A 20 -16.58 -11.00 -21.58
C ARG A 20 -17.32 -11.99 -22.48
N LEU A 21 -17.95 -11.51 -23.55
CA LEU A 21 -18.56 -12.37 -24.57
C LEU A 21 -17.47 -12.74 -25.59
N ALA A 22 -17.32 -14.02 -25.90
CA ALA A 22 -16.23 -14.53 -26.73
C ALA A 22 -16.71 -15.56 -27.74
N GLY A 23 -15.92 -15.75 -28.80
CA GLY A 23 -16.20 -16.74 -29.83
C GLY A 23 -17.44 -16.40 -30.65
N THR A 24 -18.13 -17.45 -31.10
CA THR A 24 -19.26 -17.35 -32.05
C THR A 24 -20.38 -16.46 -31.56
N GLU A 25 -20.67 -16.43 -30.25
CA GLU A 25 -21.71 -15.58 -29.67
C GLU A 25 -21.40 -14.08 -29.83
N ALA A 26 -20.13 -13.69 -29.72
CA ALA A 26 -19.71 -12.32 -29.94
C ALA A 26 -19.78 -11.94 -31.43
N ASP A 27 -19.40 -12.86 -32.31
CA ASP A 27 -19.46 -12.65 -33.76
C ASP A 27 -20.92 -12.49 -34.24
N GLU A 28 -21.82 -13.35 -33.77
CA GLU A 28 -23.26 -13.28 -34.07
C GLU A 28 -23.89 -11.97 -33.56
N LEU A 29 -23.59 -11.58 -32.32
CA LEU A 29 -24.05 -10.32 -31.77
C LEU A 29 -23.48 -9.13 -32.56
N SER A 30 -22.20 -9.18 -32.95
CA SER A 30 -21.59 -8.12 -33.76
C SER A 30 -22.25 -7.99 -35.14
N ALA A 31 -22.61 -9.11 -35.76
CA ALA A 31 -23.33 -9.14 -37.03
C ALA A 31 -24.74 -8.55 -36.89
N HIS A 32 -25.46 -8.88 -35.81
CA HIS A 32 -26.76 -8.29 -35.51
C HIS A 32 -26.67 -6.76 -35.33
N LEU A 33 -25.65 -6.27 -34.61
CA LEU A 33 -25.44 -4.85 -34.37
C LEU A 33 -25.22 -4.04 -35.64
N VAL A 34 -24.73 -4.64 -36.74
CA VAL A 34 -24.65 -3.95 -38.04
C VAL A 34 -26.05 -3.56 -38.54
N GLY A 35 -27.02 -4.46 -38.40
CA GLY A 35 -28.39 -4.29 -38.90
C GLY A 35 -29.38 -3.63 -37.93
N CYS A 36 -29.04 -3.50 -36.64
CA CYS A 36 -30.02 -3.15 -35.60
C CYS A 36 -29.69 -1.84 -34.85
N PRO A 37 -30.22 -0.68 -35.30
CA PRO A 37 -30.09 0.59 -34.58
C PRO A 37 -30.48 0.58 -33.09
N PRO A 38 -31.61 -0.04 -32.66
CA PRO A 38 -32.00 0.01 -31.25
C PRO A 38 -31.01 -0.75 -30.34
N CYS A 39 -30.51 -1.91 -30.75
CA CYS A 39 -29.50 -2.64 -29.98
C CYS A 39 -28.14 -1.90 -29.94
N ARG A 40 -27.80 -1.12 -30.97
CA ARG A 40 -26.63 -0.22 -30.91
C ARG A 40 -26.81 0.92 -29.92
N ALA A 41 -27.99 1.51 -29.85
CA ALA A 41 -28.28 2.57 -28.88
C ALA A 41 -28.17 2.02 -27.45
N GLU A 42 -28.77 0.87 -27.18
CA GLU A 42 -28.66 0.20 -25.88
C GLU A 42 -27.22 -0.18 -25.53
N LEU A 43 -26.44 -0.67 -26.50
CA LEU A 43 -25.02 -0.92 -26.29
C LEU A 43 -24.24 0.36 -25.93
N ALA A 44 -24.58 1.49 -26.53
CA ALA A 44 -23.94 2.77 -26.21
C ALA A 44 -24.20 3.17 -24.75
N GLU A 45 -25.44 3.06 -24.27
CA GLU A 45 -25.78 3.30 -22.85
C GLU A 45 -24.99 2.39 -21.89
N LEU A 46 -24.79 1.12 -22.27
CA LEU A 46 -24.06 0.15 -21.46
C LEU A 46 -22.54 0.39 -21.43
N ARG A 47 -21.97 1.01 -22.47
CA ARG A 47 -20.53 1.27 -22.55
C ARG A 47 -20.05 2.24 -21.48
N ASP A 48 -20.81 3.29 -21.21
CA ASP A 48 -20.45 4.27 -20.18
C ASP A 48 -20.37 3.60 -18.79
N VAL A 49 -21.30 2.70 -18.49
CA VAL A 49 -21.29 1.90 -17.25
C VAL A 49 -20.11 0.93 -17.23
N ALA A 50 -19.84 0.26 -18.35
CA ALA A 50 -18.71 -0.67 -18.46
C ALA A 50 -17.35 0.03 -18.25
N GLU A 51 -17.20 1.26 -18.74
CA GLU A 51 -16.00 2.07 -18.52
C GLU A 51 -15.81 2.43 -17.04
N LEU A 52 -16.88 2.83 -16.35
CA LEU A 52 -16.84 3.11 -14.91
C LEU A 52 -16.44 1.86 -14.12
N LEU A 53 -17.04 0.70 -14.43
CA LEU A 53 -16.69 -0.57 -13.81
C LEU A 53 -15.23 -0.95 -14.07
N ALA A 54 -14.73 -0.77 -15.29
CA ALA A 54 -13.34 -1.04 -15.64
C ALA A 54 -12.37 -0.12 -14.87
N HIS A 55 -12.73 1.15 -14.68
CA HIS A 55 -11.94 2.08 -13.89
C HIS A 55 -11.85 1.63 -12.43
N SER A 56 -12.98 1.30 -11.79
CA SER A 56 -13.00 0.78 -10.42
C SER A 56 -12.24 -0.54 -10.27
N ALA A 57 -12.37 -1.45 -11.24
CA ALA A 57 -11.64 -2.72 -11.21
C ALA A 57 -10.11 -2.53 -11.22
N ARG A 58 -9.61 -1.57 -12.01
CA ARG A 58 -8.17 -1.21 -12.02
C ARG A 58 -7.72 -0.60 -10.70
N GLN A 59 -8.51 0.30 -10.11
CA GLN A 59 -8.19 0.92 -8.82
C GLN A 59 -8.07 -0.12 -7.70
N LEU A 60 -9.05 -1.03 -7.62
CA LEU A 60 -9.03 -2.10 -6.62
C LEU A 60 -7.82 -3.01 -6.82
N SER A 61 -7.55 -3.42 -8.06
CA SER A 61 -6.36 -4.22 -8.40
C SER A 61 -5.07 -3.52 -7.94
N GLY A 62 -4.92 -2.23 -8.27
CA GLY A 62 -3.77 -1.43 -7.83
C GLY A 62 -3.59 -1.39 -6.32
N ALA A 63 -4.68 -1.20 -5.55
CA ALA A 63 -4.64 -1.20 -4.09
C ALA A 63 -4.23 -2.56 -3.51
N PHE A 64 -4.72 -3.67 -4.09
CA PHE A 64 -4.31 -5.02 -3.69
C PHE A 64 -2.83 -5.29 -3.99
N GLN A 65 -2.36 -4.92 -5.19
CA GLN A 65 -0.95 -5.04 -5.56
C GLN A 65 -0.04 -4.21 -4.62
N GLN A 66 -0.37 -2.95 -4.37
CA GLN A 66 0.40 -2.08 -3.48
C GLN A 66 0.49 -2.66 -2.06
N ARG A 67 -0.61 -3.17 -1.53
CA ARG A 67 -0.62 -3.80 -0.20
C ARG A 67 0.26 -5.04 -0.12
N ALA A 68 0.29 -5.85 -1.19
CA ALA A 68 1.18 -7.00 -1.27
C ALA A 68 2.66 -6.58 -1.28
N VAL A 69 3.02 -5.57 -2.09
CA VAL A 69 4.37 -5.01 -2.15
C VAL A 69 4.79 -4.44 -0.80
N GLN A 70 3.93 -3.65 -0.14
CA GLN A 70 4.22 -3.08 1.18
C GLN A 70 4.46 -4.17 2.23
N LYS A 71 3.67 -5.25 2.20
CA LYS A 71 3.85 -6.39 3.11
C LYS A 71 5.21 -7.08 2.90
N GLN A 72 5.65 -7.22 1.66
CA GLN A 72 6.97 -7.76 1.34
C GLN A 72 8.11 -6.84 1.79
N ALA A 73 8.01 -5.54 1.55
CA ALA A 73 8.98 -4.55 2.00
C ALA A 73 9.11 -4.55 3.54
N ASN A 74 7.97 -4.57 4.24
CA ASN A 74 7.96 -4.66 5.71
C ASN A 74 8.63 -5.94 6.23
N ARG A 75 8.45 -7.08 5.54
CA ARG A 75 9.16 -8.33 5.87
C ARG A 75 10.66 -8.24 5.62
N ALA A 76 11.09 -7.60 4.54
CA ALA A 76 12.50 -7.42 4.24
C ALA A 76 13.19 -6.55 5.32
N LEU A 77 12.52 -5.49 5.78
CA LEU A 77 13.00 -4.69 6.92
C LEU A 77 13.08 -5.48 8.22
N GLN A 78 12.10 -6.34 8.51
CA GLN A 78 12.08 -7.16 9.73
C GLN A 78 13.14 -8.27 9.72
N ASN A 79 13.45 -8.82 8.55
CA ASN A 79 14.43 -9.90 8.40
C ASN A 79 15.81 -9.40 7.96
N GLN A 80 16.11 -8.09 8.06
CA GLN A 80 17.46 -7.62 7.74
C GLN A 80 18.45 -8.26 8.72
N PRO A 81 19.44 -9.02 8.24
CA PRO A 81 20.50 -9.48 9.11
C PRO A 81 21.24 -8.24 9.60
N LEU A 82 21.43 -8.13 10.91
CA LEU A 82 22.42 -7.23 11.49
C LEU A 82 23.78 -7.66 10.91
N GLN A 83 24.19 -7.04 9.81
CA GLN A 83 25.54 -7.18 9.30
C GLN A 83 26.44 -6.55 10.37
N ASN A 84 27.00 -7.39 11.21
CA ASN A 84 28.13 -7.02 12.06
C ASN A 84 29.26 -6.64 11.12
N GLN A 85 29.35 -5.36 10.77
CA GLN A 85 30.52 -4.84 10.07
C GLN A 85 31.72 -5.13 10.95
N PRO A 86 32.81 -5.72 10.41
CA PRO A 86 34.01 -5.95 11.19
C PRO A 86 34.56 -4.59 11.60
N VAL A 87 34.43 -4.25 12.88
CA VAL A 87 35.17 -3.15 13.50
C VAL A 87 36.64 -3.55 13.39
N GLN A 88 37.37 -2.89 12.49
CA GLN A 88 38.82 -3.02 12.44
C GLN A 88 39.39 -2.40 13.71
N ASN A 89 39.67 -3.23 14.71
CA ASN A 89 40.44 -2.83 15.89
C ASN A 89 41.86 -2.52 15.41
N GLN A 90 42.16 -1.25 15.18
CA GLN A 90 43.54 -0.82 14.99
C GLN A 90 44.32 -1.10 16.29
N PRO A 91 45.52 -1.70 16.22
CA PRO A 91 46.34 -1.89 17.40
C PRO A 91 46.78 -0.52 17.93
N VAL A 92 46.29 -0.14 19.10
CA VAL A 92 46.83 0.99 19.86
C VAL A 92 48.25 0.63 20.27
N GLN A 93 49.24 1.25 19.63
CA GLN A 93 50.63 1.14 20.04
C GLN A 93 50.79 1.89 21.38
N ASN A 94 50.93 1.13 22.47
CA ASN A 94 51.24 1.68 23.79
C ASN A 94 52.64 2.28 23.76
N GLN A 95 52.73 3.61 23.67
CA GLN A 95 53.97 4.32 23.98
C GLN A 95 54.24 4.25 25.49
N PRO A 96 55.50 4.06 25.91
CA PRO A 96 55.85 3.99 27.32
C PRO A 96 55.52 5.31 28.03
N VAL A 97 54.76 5.18 29.12
CA VAL A 97 54.39 6.28 30.03
C VAL A 97 55.66 6.89 30.62
N GLN A 98 55.98 8.11 30.22
CA GLN A 98 56.94 8.94 30.96
C GLN A 98 56.22 9.48 32.19
N LYS A 99 56.66 9.03 33.37
CA LYS A 99 56.31 9.66 34.65
C LYS A 99 56.73 11.12 34.61
N GLN A 100 55.76 12.02 34.74
CA GLN A 100 56.03 13.35 35.24
C GLN A 100 55.18 13.57 36.47
N GLU A 101 55.88 13.56 37.60
CA GLU A 101 55.40 13.99 38.90
C GLU A 101 54.97 15.46 38.81
N GLY A 102 53.72 15.72 39.17
CA GLY A 102 53.17 17.08 39.28
C GLY A 102 52.31 17.18 40.53
N ALA A 103 52.86 17.80 41.57
CA ALA A 103 52.16 18.08 42.83
C ALA A 103 51.04 19.11 42.61
N GLY A 104 49.80 18.79 43.03
CA GLY A 104 48.67 19.70 42.80
C GLY A 104 47.41 19.39 43.59
N ARG A 105 47.18 20.17 44.64
CA ARG A 105 46.06 20.11 45.59
C ARG A 105 44.68 20.48 45.00
N ARG A 106 43.68 19.71 45.48
CA ARG A 106 42.32 20.09 45.98
C ARG A 106 41.09 19.87 45.09
N PRO A 107 39.97 19.43 45.71
CA PRO A 107 38.66 19.27 45.08
C PRO A 107 37.88 20.60 45.08
N ARG A 108 37.14 20.88 44.00
CA ARG A 108 36.10 21.92 44.00
C ARG A 108 34.73 21.27 43.95
N THR A 109 34.12 21.26 45.12
CA THR A 109 32.68 21.26 45.35
C THR A 109 31.95 22.30 44.49
N GLY A 110 30.73 21.94 44.06
CA GLY A 110 29.62 22.89 43.96
C GLY A 110 29.21 23.31 42.56
N ALA A 111 28.13 22.71 42.06
CA ALA A 111 27.00 23.44 41.48
C ALA A 111 25.87 22.45 41.17
N SER A 112 24.95 22.34 42.13
CA SER A 112 23.60 21.86 41.88
C SER A 112 22.95 22.72 40.79
N ARG A 113 22.45 22.10 39.73
CA ARG A 113 21.30 22.62 38.99
C ARG A 113 20.31 21.51 38.78
N MET A 114 19.25 21.58 39.58
CA MET A 114 17.94 21.06 39.26
C MET A 114 17.61 21.38 37.79
N ASN A 115 17.48 20.35 36.97
CA ASN A 115 16.61 20.45 35.80
C ASN A 115 15.33 19.70 36.17
N LEU A 116 14.39 20.48 36.69
CA LEU A 116 12.98 20.16 36.63
C LEU A 116 12.64 19.90 35.16
N SER A 117 12.26 18.68 34.84
CA SER A 117 11.48 18.39 33.65
C SER A 117 10.16 17.81 34.14
N GLY A 118 9.15 18.67 34.09
CA GLY A 118 7.82 18.44 34.63
C GLY A 118 7.17 17.21 33.99
N ALA A 119 6.79 16.27 34.83
CA ALA A 119 5.77 15.30 34.50
C ALA A 119 4.43 16.05 34.42
N CYS A 120 3.94 16.28 33.20
CA CYS A 120 2.54 16.62 32.99
C CYS A 120 1.71 15.39 33.32
N ALA A 121 1.19 15.34 34.55
CA ALA A 121 0.09 14.46 34.92
C ALA A 121 -1.18 14.95 34.21
N TYR A 122 -1.69 14.18 33.24
CA TYR A 122 -3.10 14.25 32.86
C TYR A 122 -3.80 13.02 33.42
N GLY A 123 -4.81 13.31 34.24
CA GLY A 123 -5.54 12.36 35.07
C GLY A 123 -6.51 11.45 34.31
N ALA A 124 -7.08 10.56 35.11
CA ALA A 124 -7.85 9.39 34.75
C ALA A 124 -9.28 9.66 34.26
N THR A 125 -9.77 8.80 33.36
CA THR A 125 -11.19 8.40 33.20
C THR A 125 -11.16 7.09 32.37
N GLY A 126 -11.14 5.88 32.93
CA GLY A 126 -12.23 5.14 33.58
C GLY A 126 -12.61 3.92 32.70
N PRO A 127 -12.64 2.66 33.22
CA PRO A 127 -12.98 1.48 32.42
C PRO A 127 -14.48 1.16 32.50
N GLY A 128 -15.20 1.29 31.38
CA GLY A 128 -16.62 0.92 31.26
C GLY A 128 -16.80 -0.46 30.64
N ARG A 129 -17.21 -1.45 31.45
CA ARG A 129 -17.74 -2.75 31.03
C ARG A 129 -19.08 -2.59 30.30
N SER A 130 -19.35 -3.44 29.32
CA SER A 130 -20.63 -4.16 29.21
C SER A 130 -20.43 -5.45 28.41
N ARG A 131 -21.00 -6.53 28.96
CA ARG A 131 -21.15 -7.86 28.38
C ARG A 131 -22.63 -8.16 28.43
#